data_AF-A0A7C6AHZ0-F1
#
_entry.id   AF-A0A7C6AHZ0-F1
#
_cell.length_a   1.000
_cell.length_b   1.000
_cell.length_c   1.000
_cell.angle_alpha   90.00
_cell.angle_beta   90.00
_cell.angle_gamma   90.00
#
_symmetry.space_group_name_H-M   'P 1'
#
loop_
_entity.id
_entity.type
_entity.pdbx_description
1 polymer ?
#
loop_
_entity_poly.entity_id
_entity_poly.type
_entity_poly.pdbx_seq_one_letter_code
_entity_poly.pdbx_strand_id
1 'polypeptide(L)'
;MISESAMNFKEKFSQVDARRAYGLEHGRGDYFPSEARCAEIIKGIIDPPDCPLYMKTCTPSTPVGPAMVGLEGTCRIWAQNRILVKDIRCMNGACGLNREARSVRRL
;
A
#
# COMPACT_ATOMS: atom_id res chain seq x y z
N MET A 1 16.05 -6.73 2.73
CA MET A 1 15.64 -7.17 4.08
C MET A 1 16.12 -6.09 5.05
N ILE A 2 15.27 -5.64 5.97
CA ILE A 2 15.65 -4.65 6.99
C ILE A 2 16.14 -5.43 8.21
N SER A 3 17.30 -5.08 8.76
CA SER A 3 17.85 -5.73 9.94
C SER A 3 17.04 -5.41 11.19
N GLU A 4 16.89 -6.39 12.09
CA GLU A 4 16.24 -6.22 13.41
C GLU A 4 14.79 -5.68 13.35
N SER A 5 14.11 -5.84 12.21
CA SER A 5 12.74 -5.34 12.00
C SER A 5 11.66 -6.40 12.19
N ALA A 6 12.04 -7.64 12.51
CA ALA A 6 11.12 -8.77 12.66
C ALA A 6 11.15 -9.31 14.09
N MET A 7 9.99 -9.77 14.56
CA MET A 7 9.86 -10.45 15.85
C MET A 7 9.55 -11.93 15.64
N ASN A 8 10.01 -12.76 16.57
CA ASN A 8 9.73 -14.18 16.59
C ASN A 8 9.44 -14.64 18.03
N PHE A 9 8.75 -15.77 18.18
CA PHE A 9 8.48 -16.34 19.50
C PHE A 9 9.79 -16.74 20.20
N LYS A 10 9.86 -16.50 21.51
CA LYS A 10 10.91 -17.08 22.36
C LYS A 10 10.69 -18.59 22.46
N GLU A 11 11.76 -19.35 22.68
CA GLU A 11 11.71 -20.82 22.72
C GLU A 11 10.69 -21.38 23.71
N LYS A 12 10.53 -20.75 24.87
CA LYS A 12 9.52 -21.13 25.89
C LYS A 12 8.05 -20.98 25.46
N PHE A 13 7.81 -20.35 24.31
CA PHE A 13 6.49 -20.18 23.69
C PHE A 13 6.37 -20.94 22.36
N SER A 14 7.29 -21.86 22.08
CA SER A 14 7.28 -22.63 20.83
C SER A 14 6.02 -23.47 20.64
N GLN A 15 5.38 -23.89 21.74
CA GLN A 15 4.12 -24.65 21.72
C GLN A 15 2.92 -23.87 21.16
N VAL A 16 2.98 -22.53 21.07
CA VAL A 16 1.93 -21.71 20.46
C VAL A 16 2.33 -21.14 19.09
N ASP A 17 3.54 -21.43 18.61
CA ASP A 17 3.95 -21.05 17.25
C ASP A 17 3.30 -22.01 16.25
N ALA A 18 2.31 -21.52 15.50
CA ALA A 18 1.60 -22.29 14.49
C ALA A 18 2.54 -22.93 13.45
N ARG A 19 3.67 -22.27 13.11
CA ARG A 19 4.63 -22.84 12.15
C ARG A 19 5.27 -24.11 12.70
N ARG A 20 5.58 -24.14 14.00
CA ARG A 20 6.14 -25.33 14.66
C ARG A 20 5.08 -26.38 14.93
N ALA A 21 3.92 -25.97 15.45
CA ALA A 21 2.83 -26.87 15.80
C ALA A 21 2.29 -27.65 14.59
N TYR A 22 2.25 -27.03 13.41
CA TYR A 22 1.71 -27.63 12.19
C TYR A 22 2.76 -27.93 11.11
N GLY A 23 4.06 -27.78 11.42
CA GLY A 23 5.14 -28.04 10.48
C GLY A 23 5.06 -27.22 9.18
N LEU A 24 4.66 -25.94 9.28
CA LEU A 24 4.48 -25.08 8.11
C LEU A 24 5.83 -24.58 7.60
N GLU A 25 6.11 -24.85 6.32
CA GLU A 25 7.27 -24.30 5.62
C GLU A 25 6.97 -22.94 4.99
N HIS A 26 8.02 -22.15 4.73
CA HIS A 26 7.86 -20.90 3.99
C HIS A 26 7.61 -21.21 2.52
N GLY A 27 6.43 -20.84 2.02
CA GLY A 27 6.12 -20.91 0.60
C GLY A 27 7.06 -20.04 -0.23
N ARG A 28 7.24 -20.41 -1.51
CA ARG A 28 7.81 -19.50 -2.50
C ARG A 28 6.79 -18.39 -2.76
N GLY A 29 7.22 -17.14 -2.69
CA GLY A 29 6.32 -15.98 -2.83
C GLY A 29 5.51 -16.03 -4.12
N ASP A 30 4.24 -15.65 -4.03
CA ASP A 30 3.33 -15.62 -5.18
C ASP A 30 3.73 -14.55 -6.20
N TYR A 31 3.19 -14.68 -7.41
CA TYR A 31 3.29 -13.66 -8.44
C TYR A 31 2.72 -12.32 -7.95
N PHE A 32 3.51 -11.26 -8.05
CA PHE A 32 3.06 -9.89 -7.82
C PHE A 32 3.05 -9.10 -9.13
N PRO A 33 1.96 -8.42 -9.51
CA PRO A 33 1.86 -7.69 -10.78
C PRO A 33 2.97 -6.63 -10.91
N SER A 34 3.73 -6.70 -12.00
CA SER A 34 4.92 -5.85 -12.22
C SER A 34 4.60 -4.35 -12.32
N GLU A 35 3.38 -4.02 -12.73
CA GLU A 35 2.92 -2.62 -12.84
C GLU A 35 2.46 -2.03 -11.51
N ALA A 36 2.25 -2.85 -10.48
CA ALA A 36 1.80 -2.39 -9.18
C ALA A 36 2.95 -1.73 -8.41
N ARG A 37 2.79 -0.43 -8.11
CA ARG A 37 3.80 0.40 -7.43
C ARG A 37 3.63 0.45 -5.90
N CYS A 38 3.04 -0.58 -5.29
CA CYS A 38 2.70 -0.57 -3.85
C CYS A 38 3.92 -0.35 -2.95
N ALA A 39 5.08 -0.92 -3.28
CA ALA A 39 6.30 -0.76 -2.50
C ALA A 39 6.75 0.71 -2.39
N GLU A 40 6.52 1.51 -3.42
CA GLU A 40 6.93 2.91 -3.45
C GLU A 40 5.95 3.82 -2.73
N ILE A 41 4.66 3.48 -2.79
CA ILE A 41 3.62 4.12 -1.99
C ILE A 41 3.90 3.89 -0.50
N ILE A 42 4.25 2.65 -0.11
CA ILE A 42 4.60 2.32 1.29
C ILE A 42 5.85 3.09 1.75
N LYS A 43 6.82 3.29 0.85
CA LYS A 43 8.01 4.10 1.13
C LYS A 43 7.76 5.61 1.06
N GLY A 44 6.57 6.06 0.68
CA GLY A 44 6.24 7.48 0.50
C GLY A 44 6.98 8.16 -0.66
N ILE A 45 7.44 7.40 -1.66
CA ILE A 45 8.15 7.95 -2.84
C ILE A 45 7.15 8.53 -3.85
N ILE A 46 5.99 7.92 -3.98
CA ILE A 46 4.90 8.33 -4.88
C ILE A 46 3.55 8.29 -4.14
N ASP A 47 2.57 9.02 -4.65
CA ASP A 47 1.19 8.95 -4.16
C ASP A 47 0.36 7.95 -4.99
N PRO A 48 -0.78 7.43 -4.48
CA PRO A 48 -1.61 6.47 -5.23
C PRO A 48 -1.96 6.89 -6.67
N PRO A 49 -2.28 8.16 -6.99
CA PRO A 49 -2.53 8.59 -8.37
C PRO A 49 -1.33 8.50 -9.32
N ASP A 50 -0.11 8.31 -8.81
CA ASP A 50 1.08 8.03 -9.63
C ASP A 50 1.19 6.55 -10.05
N CYS A 51 0.48 5.65 -9.36
CA CYS A 51 0.44 4.23 -9.73
C CYS A 51 -0.45 4.02 -10.96
N PRO A 52 0.02 3.33 -12.02
CA PRO A 52 -0.72 3.19 -13.27
C PRO A 52 -2.05 2.42 -13.10
N LEU A 53 -2.15 1.60 -12.05
CA LEU A 53 -3.30 0.73 -11.78
C LEU A 53 -4.36 1.37 -10.85
N TYR A 54 -4.01 2.41 -10.10
CA TYR A 54 -4.86 2.96 -9.04
C TYR A 54 -6.17 3.53 -9.61
N MET A 55 -7.31 3.07 -9.06
CA MET A 55 -8.66 3.42 -9.49
C MET A 55 -8.95 3.16 -10.98
N LYS A 56 -8.13 2.33 -11.63
CA LYS A 56 -8.37 1.74 -12.94
C LYS A 56 -8.65 0.25 -12.75
N THR A 57 -7.64 -0.59 -12.90
CA THR A 57 -7.75 -2.03 -12.67
C THR A 57 -7.64 -2.41 -11.19
N CYS A 58 -6.96 -1.59 -10.38
CA CYS A 58 -6.87 -1.77 -8.93
C CYS A 58 -7.87 -0.85 -8.22
N THR A 59 -8.93 -1.45 -7.66
CA THR A 59 -10.03 -0.74 -6.97
C THR A 59 -10.36 -1.39 -5.63
N PRO A 60 -11.14 -0.74 -4.75
CA PRO A 60 -11.58 -1.36 -3.50
C PRO A 60 -12.39 -2.67 -3.67
N SER A 61 -13.11 -2.82 -4.78
CA SER A 61 -13.86 -4.03 -5.12
C SER A 61 -13.01 -5.08 -5.83
N THR A 62 -11.98 -4.65 -6.56
CA THR A 62 -11.04 -5.51 -7.28
C THR A 62 -9.60 -5.11 -6.92
N PRO A 63 -9.12 -5.45 -5.70
CA PRO A 63 -7.82 -5.02 -5.25
C PRO A 63 -6.72 -5.89 -5.89
N VAL A 64 -5.72 -5.23 -6.48
CA VAL A 64 -4.58 -5.91 -7.15
C VAL A 64 -3.38 -6.06 -6.22
N GLY A 65 -3.18 -5.11 -5.29
CA GLY A 65 -2.00 -5.09 -4.42
C GLY A 65 -2.35 -4.76 -2.96
N PRO A 66 -1.43 -5.04 -2.02
CA PRO A 66 -1.70 -5.00 -0.58
C PRO A 66 -2.10 -3.60 -0.10
N ALA A 67 -1.58 -2.54 -0.72
CA ALA A 67 -1.92 -1.16 -0.38
C ALA A 67 -3.40 -0.80 -0.67
N MET A 68 -4.10 -1.60 -1.49
CA MET A 68 -5.54 -1.48 -1.76
C MET A 68 -6.39 -2.48 -0.94
N VAL A 69 -5.82 -3.62 -0.52
CA VAL A 69 -6.51 -4.65 0.27
C VAL A 69 -6.71 -4.20 1.72
N GLY A 70 -5.65 -3.71 2.35
CA GLY A 70 -5.66 -3.35 3.78
C GLY A 70 -6.52 -2.13 4.06
N LEU A 71 -7.23 -2.14 5.19
CA LEU A 71 -7.98 -0.97 5.69
C LEU A 71 -7.04 0.21 6.00
N GLU A 72 -5.83 -0.09 6.48
CA GLU A 72 -4.75 0.87 6.72
C GLU A 72 -3.92 1.17 5.46
N GLY A 73 -4.26 0.55 4.32
CA GLY A 73 -3.53 0.72 3.08
C GLY A 73 -3.76 2.12 2.49
N THR A 74 -2.69 2.82 2.16
CA THR A 74 -2.76 4.18 1.60
C THR A 74 -3.67 4.26 0.38
N CYS A 75 -3.62 3.27 -0.54
CA CYS A 75 -4.49 3.28 -1.72
C CYS A 75 -5.97 3.11 -1.33
N ARG A 76 -6.27 2.23 -0.37
CA ARG A 76 -7.64 2.01 0.13
C ARG A 76 -8.20 3.30 0.72
N ILE A 77 -7.43 3.96 1.59
CA ILE A 77 -7.82 5.20 2.25
C ILE A 77 -8.09 6.30 1.22
N TRP A 78 -7.18 6.47 0.25
CA TRP A 78 -7.34 7.49 -0.79
C TRP A 78 -8.56 7.23 -1.69
N ALA A 79 -8.82 5.96 -2.04
CA ALA A 79 -9.96 5.58 -2.86
C ALA A 79 -11.29 5.85 -2.13
N GLN A 80 -11.37 5.53 -0.83
CA GLN A 80 -12.54 5.79 0.01
C GLN A 80 -12.81 7.29 0.16
N ASN A 81 -11.75 8.10 0.23
CA ASN A 81 -11.85 9.56 0.28
C ASN A 81 -11.92 10.22 -1.10
N ARG A 82 -12.05 9.43 -2.18
CA ARG A 82 -12.18 9.90 -3.58
C ARG A 82 -11.04 10.82 -4.02
N ILE A 83 -9.83 10.56 -3.56
CA ILE A 83 -8.63 11.29 -4.00
C ILE A 83 -8.10 10.60 -5.25
N LEU A 84 -8.36 11.20 -6.41
CA LEU A 84 -8.06 10.61 -7.73
C LEU A 84 -6.96 11.34 -8.50
N VAL A 85 -6.54 12.52 -8.02
CA VAL A 85 -5.67 13.45 -8.74
C VAL A 85 -4.48 13.85 -7.87
N LYS A 86 -3.39 14.27 -8.52
CA LYS A 86 -2.12 14.66 -7.90
C LYS A 86 -2.15 16.04 -7.22
N ASP A 87 -3.30 16.70 -7.23
CA ASP A 87 -3.46 18.09 -6.81
C ASP A 87 -3.27 18.27 -5.28
N ILE A 88 -3.24 17.15 -4.55
CA ILE A 88 -2.97 17.07 -3.11
C ILE A 88 -1.65 16.31 -2.95
N ARG A 89 -0.53 17.02 -2.95
CA ARG A 89 0.75 16.43 -2.59
C ARG A 89 0.99 16.72 -1.11
N CYS A 90 0.92 15.68 -0.28
CA CYS A 90 1.19 15.82 1.15
C CYS A 90 2.71 15.63 1.36
N MET A 91 3.51 16.68 1.12
CA MET A 91 4.93 16.68 1.47
C MET A 91 5.10 17.15 2.92
N ASN A 92 5.84 16.38 3.74
CA ASN A 92 6.21 16.74 5.11
C ASN A 92 5.02 17.09 6.03
N GLY A 93 3.90 16.38 5.92
CA GLY A 93 2.74 16.57 6.80
C GLY A 93 1.93 17.85 6.54
N ALA A 94 2.24 18.61 5.49
CA ALA A 94 1.42 19.73 5.03
C ALA A 94 0.71 19.34 3.73
N CYS A 95 -0.61 19.19 3.79
CA CYS A 95 -1.44 19.00 2.61
C CYS A 95 -1.77 20.37 2.01
N GLY A 96 -0.97 20.80 1.03
CA GLY A 96 -1.22 22.00 0.23
C GLY A 96 -1.93 21.64 -1.08
N LEU A 97 -3.00 22.36 -1.41
CA LEU A 97 -3.57 22.33 -2.76
C LEU A 97 -2.58 23.00 -3.73
N ASN A 98 -2.12 22.27 -4.73
CA ASN A 98 -1.28 22.86 -5.76
C ASN A 98 -2.13 23.88 -6.56
N ARG A 99 -1.78 25.17 -6.48
CA ARG A 99 -2.61 26.28 -7.02
C ARG A 99 -2.82 26.21 -8.54
N GLU A 100 -1.97 25.48 -9.27
CA GLU A 100 -2.03 25.31 -10.73
C GLU A 100 -3.18 24.39 -11.20
N ALA A 101 -3.65 23.47 -10.35
CA ALA A 101 -4.73 22.54 -10.68
C ALA A 101 -6.11 23.20 -10.87
N ARG A 102 -6.27 24.46 -10.42
CA ARG A 102 -7.53 25.20 -10.50
C ARG A 102 -7.89 25.65 -11.92
N SER A 103 -6.92 25.65 -12.84
CA SER A 103 -7.08 26.12 -14.23
C SER A 103 -7.91 25.17 -15.10
N VAL A 104 -7.88 23.86 -14.81
CA VAL A 104 -8.44 22.83 -15.71
C VAL A 104 -9.93 22.52 -15.44
N ARG A 105 -10.56 23.16 -14.45
CA ARG A 105 -11.98 22.94 -14.07
C ARG A 105 -12.93 24.09 -14.46
N ARG A 106 -12.67 24.76 -15.58
CA ARG A 106 -13.66 25.65 -16.22
C ARG A 106 -13.78 25.34 -17.71
N LEU A 107 -14.55 24.31 -18.03
CA LEU A 107 -15.29 24.15 -19.27
C LEU A 107 -16.65 23.53 -18.92
#